data_AF-R6YQA6-F1
#
_entry.id   AF-R6YQA6-F1
#
_cell.length_a   1.000
_cell.length_b   1.000
_cell.length_c   1.000
_cell.angle_alpha   90.00
_cell.angle_beta   90.00
_cell.angle_gamma   90.00
#
_symmetry.space_group_name_H-M   'P 1'
#
loop_
_entity.id
_entity.type
_entity.pdbx_description
1 polymer ?
#
loop_
_entity_poly.entity_id
_entity_poly.type
_entity_poly.pdbx_seq_one_letter_code
_entity_poly.pdbx_strand_id
1 'polypeptide(L)'
;MGIQDKADALNHADRLERPIPGDDEGREQGETLPDEQAERELLNVDEKAEQAHFHNVLEQALGELSVVQGAVLRHRFTQQHTRQQTAEALHITAEAVRREEARALQFLRGKPSVLHLREEALETAAYHGTGWFSWYYEQGSVEERIVER
;
A
#
# COMPACT_ATOMS: atom_id res chain seq x y z
N MET A 1 -42.36 25.22 18.55
CA MET A 1 -41.35 24.27 18.03
C MET A 1 -40.85 24.81 16.71
N GLY A 2 -39.69 25.45 16.69
CA GLY A 2 -39.07 25.94 15.46
C GLY A 2 -38.20 24.83 14.87
N ILE A 3 -38.48 24.45 13.63
CA ILE A 3 -37.67 23.50 12.87
C ILE A 3 -36.32 24.21 12.64
N GLN A 4 -35.23 23.67 13.17
CA GLN A 4 -33.89 24.10 12.76
C GLN A 4 -33.70 23.63 11.32
N ASP A 5 -33.95 24.50 10.36
CA ASP A 5 -33.60 24.27 8.97
C ASP A 5 -32.09 24.01 8.90
N LYS A 6 -31.72 22.82 8.41
CA LYS A 6 -30.32 22.52 8.11
C LYS A 6 -29.86 23.54 7.07
N ALA A 7 -28.83 24.30 7.39
CA ALA A 7 -28.20 25.21 6.43
C ALA A 7 -27.84 24.42 5.16
N ASP A 8 -28.37 24.84 4.03
CA ASP A 8 -28.11 24.22 2.73
C ASP A 8 -26.63 24.44 2.39
N ALA A 9 -25.86 23.36 2.21
CA ALA A 9 -24.42 23.42 1.97
C ALA A 9 -24.08 24.27 0.73
N LEU A 10 -25.02 24.38 -0.22
CA LEU A 10 -24.91 25.22 -1.41
C LEU A 10 -24.89 26.73 -1.11
N ASN A 11 -25.46 27.17 0.01
CA ASN A 11 -25.48 28.60 0.39
C ASN A 11 -24.15 29.08 0.98
N HIS A 12 -23.18 28.17 1.21
CA HIS A 12 -21.87 28.47 1.79
C HIS A 12 -20.70 28.10 0.86
N ALA A 13 -20.97 27.62 -0.35
CA ALA A 13 -19.93 27.33 -1.33
C ALA A 13 -19.42 28.63 -1.98
N ASP A 14 -18.11 28.83 -2.01
CA ASP A 14 -17.49 29.97 -2.69
C ASP A 14 -17.26 29.67 -4.19
N ARG A 15 -17.14 30.72 -5.01
CA ARG A 15 -16.98 30.57 -6.47
C ARG A 15 -15.53 30.29 -6.85
N LEU A 16 -15.31 29.26 -7.67
CA LEU A 16 -13.99 28.88 -8.15
C LEU A 16 -13.37 29.94 -9.06
N GLU A 17 -14.19 30.66 -9.82
CA GLU A 17 -13.76 31.71 -10.76
C GLU A 17 -13.45 33.04 -10.06
N ARG A 18 -13.49 33.08 -8.72
CA ARG A 18 -13.18 34.31 -8.01
C ARG A 18 -11.67 34.56 -8.10
N PRO A 19 -11.23 35.78 -8.50
CA PRO A 19 -9.81 36.10 -8.49
C PRO A 19 -9.27 36.12 -7.06
N ILE A 20 -8.03 35.67 -6.90
CA ILE A 20 -7.37 35.63 -5.59
C ILE A 20 -6.93 37.05 -5.18
N PRO A 21 -7.34 37.56 -4.00
CA PRO A 21 -6.96 38.90 -3.58
C PRO A 21 -5.45 39.03 -3.37
N GLY A 22 -4.81 39.97 -4.08
CA GLY A 22 -3.38 40.23 -3.95
C GLY A 22 -2.47 39.34 -4.80
N ASP A 23 -3.05 38.55 -5.71
CA ASP A 23 -2.28 37.83 -6.72
C ASP A 23 -2.05 38.70 -7.96
N ASP A 24 -0.78 38.96 -8.29
CA ASP A 24 -0.39 39.81 -9.43
C ASP A 24 -0.57 39.11 -10.78
N GLU A 25 -0.70 37.77 -10.76
CA GLU A 25 -0.87 36.93 -11.94
C GLU A 25 -2.36 36.74 -12.32
N GLY A 26 -3.28 37.22 -11.49
CA GLY A 26 -4.72 37.20 -11.76
C GLY A 26 -5.33 35.80 -11.72
N ARG A 27 -4.74 34.86 -10.96
CA ARG A 27 -5.23 33.49 -10.84
C ARG A 27 -6.58 33.42 -10.15
N GLU A 28 -7.37 32.43 -10.54
CA GLU A 28 -8.68 32.15 -9.97
C GLU A 28 -8.57 31.17 -8.79
N GLN A 29 -9.49 31.22 -7.82
CA GLN A 29 -9.48 30.35 -6.64
C GLN A 29 -9.38 28.86 -7.01
N GLY A 30 -10.08 28.44 -8.06
CA GLY A 30 -10.07 27.06 -8.54
C GLY A 30 -8.69 26.57 -9.03
N GLU A 31 -7.84 27.47 -9.53
CA GLU A 31 -6.49 27.11 -10.02
C GLU A 31 -5.52 26.77 -8.88
N THR A 32 -5.86 27.15 -7.64
CA THR A 32 -5.05 26.82 -6.46
C THR A 32 -5.51 25.57 -5.72
N LEU A 33 -6.68 25.03 -6.07
CA LEU A 33 -7.16 23.81 -5.45
C LEU A 33 -6.37 22.62 -6.00
N PRO A 34 -5.67 21.85 -5.13
CA PRO A 34 -4.95 20.68 -5.57
C PRO A 34 -5.93 19.59 -6.04
N ASP A 35 -5.60 18.93 -7.14
CA ASP A 35 -6.28 17.70 -7.54
C ASP A 35 -5.75 16.54 -6.69
N GLU A 36 -6.53 16.16 -5.68
CA GLU A 36 -6.19 15.05 -4.79
C GLU A 36 -5.93 13.74 -5.55
N GLN A 37 -6.57 13.51 -6.70
CA GLN A 37 -6.37 12.29 -7.48
C GLN A 37 -5.02 12.34 -8.21
N ALA A 38 -4.73 13.44 -8.89
CA ALA A 38 -3.46 13.63 -9.58
C ALA A 38 -2.25 13.59 -8.61
N GLU A 39 -2.40 14.20 -7.43
CA GLU A 39 -1.36 14.18 -6.39
C GLU A 39 -1.14 12.77 -5.85
N ARG A 40 -2.23 12.02 -5.56
CA ARG A 40 -2.13 10.60 -5.17
C ARG A 40 -1.47 9.76 -6.26
N GLU A 41 -1.80 9.99 -7.53
CA GLU A 41 -1.20 9.25 -8.63
C GLU A 41 0.30 9.48 -8.75
N LEU A 42 0.77 10.72 -8.57
CA LEU A 42 2.20 11.05 -8.54
C LEU A 42 2.93 10.34 -7.40
N LEU A 43 2.38 10.36 -6.19
CA LEU A 43 2.96 9.69 -5.02
C LEU A 43 3.01 8.17 -5.20
N ASN A 44 1.97 7.59 -5.78
CA ASN A 44 1.88 6.15 -6.04
C ASN A 44 2.90 5.63 -7.06
N VAL A 45 3.60 6.50 -7.82
CA VAL A 45 4.59 6.04 -8.81
C VAL A 45 5.75 5.33 -8.12
N ASP A 46 6.28 5.91 -7.05
CA ASP A 46 7.41 5.34 -6.30
C ASP A 46 6.98 4.06 -5.58
N GLU A 47 5.79 4.06 -4.95
CA GLU A 47 5.22 2.88 -4.32
C GLU A 47 5.03 1.73 -5.31
N LYS A 48 4.55 2.01 -6.53
CA LYS A 48 4.40 1.00 -7.58
C LYS A 48 5.74 0.43 -8.04
N ALA A 49 6.75 1.28 -8.19
CA ALA A 49 8.09 0.84 -8.57
C ALA A 49 8.71 -0.07 -7.50
N GLU A 50 8.57 0.30 -6.23
CA GLU A 50 9.01 -0.50 -5.10
C GLU A 50 8.25 -1.83 -4.99
N GLN A 51 6.92 -1.81 -5.10
CA GLN A 51 6.11 -3.03 -5.12
C GLN A 51 6.53 -3.98 -6.25
N ALA A 52 6.81 -3.45 -7.44
CA ALA A 52 7.31 -4.24 -8.56
C ALA A 52 8.69 -4.83 -8.26
N HIS A 53 9.59 -4.06 -7.63
CA HIS A 53 10.89 -4.56 -7.18
C HIS A 53 10.74 -5.75 -6.22
N PHE A 54 9.95 -5.58 -5.16
CA PHE A 54 9.68 -6.65 -4.19
C PHE A 54 9.05 -7.88 -4.83
N HIS A 55 8.09 -7.70 -5.73
CA HIS A 55 7.46 -8.79 -6.44
C HIS A 55 8.48 -9.58 -7.29
N ASN A 56 9.35 -8.89 -8.01
CA ASN A 56 10.37 -9.53 -8.84
C ASN A 56 11.39 -10.34 -8.03
N VAL A 57 11.88 -9.80 -6.91
CA VAL A 57 12.82 -10.52 -6.03
C VAL A 57 12.17 -11.77 -5.44
N LEU A 58 10.91 -11.66 -5.00
CA LEU A 58 10.16 -12.80 -4.48
C LEU A 58 9.92 -13.87 -5.56
N GLU A 59 9.52 -13.48 -6.78
CA GLU A 59 9.30 -14.42 -7.88
C GLU A 59 10.58 -15.16 -8.27
N GLN A 60 11.73 -14.49 -8.27
CA GLN A 60 13.03 -15.15 -8.45
C GLN A 60 13.31 -16.17 -7.33
N ALA A 61 13.10 -15.77 -6.07
CA ALA A 61 13.28 -16.68 -4.93
C ALA A 61 12.32 -17.88 -4.95
N LEU A 62 11.09 -17.70 -5.46
CA LEU A 62 10.11 -18.74 -5.69
C LEU A 62 10.47 -19.64 -6.87
N GLY A 63 11.13 -19.12 -7.91
CA GLY A 63 11.59 -19.90 -9.07
C GLY A 63 12.65 -20.94 -8.74
N GLU A 64 13.42 -20.73 -7.67
CA GLU A 64 14.41 -21.69 -7.16
C GLU A 64 13.80 -22.81 -6.30
N LEU A 65 12.52 -22.72 -5.92
CA LEU A 65 11.81 -23.79 -5.22
C LEU A 65 11.41 -24.91 -6.18
N SER A 66 10.98 -26.05 -5.63
CA SER A 66 10.32 -27.07 -6.46
C SER A 66 9.01 -26.52 -7.02
N VAL A 67 8.62 -26.98 -8.22
CA VAL A 67 7.41 -26.53 -8.93
C VAL A 67 6.17 -26.59 -8.04
N VAL A 68 6.02 -27.67 -7.27
CA VAL A 68 4.88 -27.86 -6.35
C VAL A 68 4.91 -26.84 -5.21
N GLN A 69 6.07 -26.60 -4.61
CA GLN A 69 6.22 -25.63 -3.51
C GLN A 69 5.95 -24.20 -3.98
N GLY A 70 6.50 -23.81 -5.13
CA GLY A 70 6.24 -22.50 -5.73
C GLY A 70 4.76 -22.31 -6.08
N ALA A 71 4.11 -23.34 -6.64
CA ALA A 71 2.68 -23.30 -6.94
C ALA A 71 1.81 -23.17 -5.68
N VAL A 72 2.13 -23.94 -4.62
CA VAL A 72 1.46 -23.83 -3.32
C VAL A 72 1.56 -22.40 -2.78
N LEU A 73 2.75 -21.79 -2.76
CA LEU A 73 2.92 -20.43 -2.24
C LEU A 73 2.17 -19.38 -3.08
N ARG A 74 2.20 -19.48 -4.42
CA ARG A 74 1.46 -18.55 -5.29
C ARG A 74 -0.06 -18.64 -5.08
N HIS A 75 -0.63 -19.83 -4.95
CA HIS A 75 -2.04 -19.97 -4.61
C HIS A 75 -2.37 -19.42 -3.22
N ARG A 76 -1.54 -19.71 -2.23
CA ARG A 76 -1.80 -19.34 -0.82
C ARG A 76 -1.68 -17.84 -0.56
N PHE A 77 -0.68 -17.18 -1.16
CA PHE A 77 -0.34 -15.80 -0.82
C PHE A 77 -0.66 -14.79 -1.93
N THR A 78 -0.41 -15.13 -3.21
CA THR A 78 -0.72 -14.23 -4.32
C THR A 78 -2.21 -14.25 -4.66
N GLN A 79 -2.82 -15.45 -4.69
CA GLN A 79 -4.26 -15.61 -4.99
C GLN A 79 -5.14 -15.69 -3.74
N GLN A 80 -4.54 -15.64 -2.54
CA GLN A 80 -5.23 -15.68 -1.24
C GLN A 80 -6.14 -16.91 -1.04
N HIS A 81 -5.82 -18.03 -1.67
CA HIS A 81 -6.59 -19.26 -1.51
C HIS A 81 -6.38 -19.89 -0.13
N THR A 82 -7.44 -20.49 0.38
CA THR A 82 -7.36 -21.40 1.54
C THR A 82 -6.55 -22.65 1.19
N ARG A 83 -6.09 -23.39 2.21
CA ARG A 83 -5.38 -24.66 1.99
C ARG A 83 -6.23 -25.70 1.26
N GLN A 84 -7.55 -25.69 1.50
CA GLN A 84 -8.49 -26.59 0.81
C GLN A 84 -8.62 -26.23 -0.67
N GLN A 85 -8.86 -24.95 -0.99
CA GLN A 85 -8.91 -24.48 -2.37
C GLN A 85 -7.58 -24.72 -3.12
N THR A 86 -6.45 -24.56 -2.44
CA THR A 86 -5.12 -24.86 -3.01
C THR A 86 -4.96 -26.36 -3.28
N ALA A 87 -5.43 -27.20 -2.37
CA ALA A 87 -5.40 -28.65 -2.52
C ALA A 87 -6.24 -29.11 -3.73
N GLU A 88 -7.43 -28.53 -3.89
CA GLU A 88 -8.31 -28.76 -5.03
C GLU A 88 -7.66 -28.30 -6.35
N ALA A 89 -7.11 -27.08 -6.38
CA ALA A 89 -6.47 -26.51 -7.57
C ALA A 89 -5.23 -27.30 -8.03
N LEU A 90 -4.46 -27.85 -7.09
CA LEU A 90 -3.24 -28.61 -7.37
C LEU A 90 -3.45 -30.12 -7.40
N HIS A 91 -4.68 -30.59 -7.21
CA HIS A 91 -5.03 -32.02 -7.11
C HIS A 91 -4.17 -32.80 -6.10
N ILE A 92 -3.89 -32.20 -4.95
CA ILE A 92 -3.15 -32.81 -3.82
C ILE A 92 -3.98 -32.79 -2.55
N THR A 93 -3.51 -33.44 -1.49
CA THR A 93 -4.20 -33.40 -0.19
C THR A 93 -3.91 -32.11 0.57
N ALA A 94 -4.85 -31.65 1.41
CA ALA A 94 -4.65 -30.47 2.24
C ALA A 94 -3.46 -30.62 3.23
N GLU A 95 -3.17 -31.85 3.67
CA GLU A 95 -1.98 -32.15 4.48
C GLU A 95 -0.69 -31.99 3.68
N ALA A 96 -0.68 -32.42 2.41
CA ALA A 96 0.46 -32.21 1.51
C ALA A 96 0.68 -30.71 1.27
N VAL A 97 -0.38 -29.92 1.04
CA VAL A 97 -0.29 -28.45 0.95
C VAL A 97 0.39 -27.88 2.20
N ARG A 98 -0.07 -28.25 3.40
CA ARG A 98 0.51 -27.75 4.66
C ARG A 98 1.99 -28.12 4.80
N ARG A 99 2.37 -29.35 4.42
CA ARG A 99 3.76 -29.82 4.50
C ARG A 99 4.65 -29.07 3.52
N GLU A 100 4.22 -28.92 2.27
CA GLU A 100 4.99 -28.21 1.25
C GLU A 100 5.06 -26.71 1.54
N GLU A 101 3.98 -26.10 2.04
CA GLU A 101 3.96 -24.71 2.54
C GLU A 101 5.03 -24.52 3.64
N ALA A 102 5.05 -25.37 4.66
CA ALA A 102 6.00 -25.27 5.76
C ALA A 102 7.46 -25.43 5.29
N ARG A 103 7.73 -26.40 4.41
CA ARG A 103 9.07 -26.63 3.84
C ARG A 103 9.53 -25.46 2.98
N ALA A 104 8.65 -24.96 2.12
CA ALA A 104 8.95 -23.82 1.26
C ALA A 104 9.28 -22.58 2.07
N LEU A 105 8.48 -22.26 3.10
CA LEU A 105 8.74 -21.13 3.99
C LEU A 105 10.04 -21.29 4.78
N GLN A 106 10.34 -22.51 5.25
CA GLN A 106 11.61 -22.78 5.93
C GLN A 106 12.81 -22.57 5.00
N PHE A 107 12.70 -22.98 3.73
CA PHE A 107 13.75 -22.77 2.74
C PHE A 107 13.95 -21.29 2.42
N LEU A 108 12.86 -20.54 2.21
CA LEU A 108 12.92 -19.10 1.95
C LEU A 108 13.50 -18.30 3.12
N ARG A 109 13.22 -18.69 4.38
CA ARG A 109 13.78 -18.03 5.56
C ARG A 109 15.32 -18.01 5.61
N GLY A 110 15.97 -19.00 5.00
CA GLY A 110 17.43 -19.09 4.96
C GLY A 110 18.07 -18.36 3.79
N LYS A 111 17.28 -17.81 2.85
CA LYS A 111 17.84 -17.19 1.64
C LYS A 111 18.31 -15.76 1.92
N PRO A 112 19.53 -15.40 1.50
CA PRO A 112 20.05 -14.05 1.70
C PRO A 112 19.22 -13.00 0.97
N SER A 113 18.72 -13.29 -0.23
CA SER A 113 17.85 -12.37 -1.00
C SER A 113 16.56 -12.03 -0.26
N VAL A 114 15.92 -13.03 0.35
CA VAL A 114 14.68 -12.84 1.12
C VAL A 114 14.94 -12.12 2.44
N LEU A 115 16.08 -12.37 3.08
CA LEU A 115 16.47 -11.66 4.30
C LEU A 115 16.77 -10.19 4.04
N HIS A 116 17.49 -9.89 2.96
CA HIS A 116 17.76 -8.52 2.54
C HIS A 116 16.46 -7.79 2.21
N LEU A 117 15.57 -8.42 1.44
CA LEU A 117 14.26 -7.87 1.14
C LEU A 117 13.43 -7.58 2.39
N ARG A 118 13.55 -8.43 3.42
CA ARG A 118 12.87 -8.22 4.70
C ARG A 118 13.40 -6.98 5.41
N GLU A 119 14.71 -6.75 5.36
CA GLU A 119 15.36 -5.59 5.97
C GLU A 119 14.95 -4.32 5.23
N GLU A 120 15.04 -4.30 3.90
CA GLU A 120 14.57 -3.20 3.05
C GLU A 120 13.09 -2.88 3.32
N ALA A 121 12.21 -3.89 3.33
CA ALA A 121 10.79 -3.67 3.58
C ALA A 121 10.51 -3.15 5.00
N LEU A 122 11.29 -3.56 6.01
CA LEU A 122 11.16 -3.05 7.38
C LEU A 122 11.68 -1.61 7.48
N GLU A 123 12.76 -1.28 6.77
CA GLU A 123 13.29 0.09 6.69
C GLU A 123 12.29 1.01 5.99
N THR A 124 11.79 0.65 4.80
CA THR A 124 10.77 1.43 4.11
C THR A 124 9.54 1.62 5.01
N ALA A 125 9.02 0.55 5.61
CA ALA A 125 7.85 0.63 6.48
C ALA A 125 8.09 1.51 7.73
N ALA A 126 9.33 1.54 8.24
CA ALA A 126 9.70 2.41 9.37
C ALA A 126 9.81 3.89 8.97
N TYR A 127 10.10 4.20 7.71
CA TYR A 127 10.15 5.58 7.21
C TYR A 127 8.90 6.02 6.45
N HIS A 128 7.91 5.12 6.30
CA HIS A 128 6.63 5.43 5.68
C HIS A 128 5.84 6.41 6.55
N GLY A 129 5.63 7.62 6.03
CA GLY A 129 4.88 8.69 6.72
C GLY A 129 5.73 9.69 7.51
N THR A 130 7.02 9.83 7.17
CA THR A 130 7.92 10.85 7.73
C THR A 130 7.88 12.20 6.99
N GLY A 131 6.95 12.36 6.03
CA GLY A 131 6.79 13.55 5.21
C GLY A 131 5.75 14.56 5.72
N TRP A 132 5.86 15.80 5.24
CA TRP A 132 4.90 16.89 5.53
C TRP A 132 3.44 16.50 5.26
N PHE A 133 3.20 15.70 4.22
CA PHE A 133 1.87 15.20 3.87
C PHE A 133 1.30 14.22 4.92
N SER A 134 2.10 13.28 5.45
CA SER A 134 1.65 12.40 6.54
C SER A 134 1.37 13.18 7.82
N TRP A 135 2.18 14.20 8.11
CA TRP A 135 1.91 15.10 9.23
C TRP A 135 0.60 15.89 9.03
N TYR A 136 0.35 16.42 7.81
CA TYR A 136 -0.82 17.25 7.52
C TYR A 136 -2.13 16.45 7.39
N TYR A 137 -2.10 15.27 6.75
CA TYR A 137 -3.31 14.47 6.44
C TYR A 137 -3.53 13.28 7.40
N GLU A 138 -2.48 12.70 7.99
CA GLU A 138 -2.59 11.53 8.88
C GLU A 138 -2.45 11.83 10.38
N GLN A 139 -2.41 13.13 10.75
CA GLN A 139 -2.34 13.63 12.13
C GLN A 139 -1.17 13.08 12.96
N GLY A 140 0.03 13.01 12.37
CA GLY A 140 1.27 12.81 13.12
C GLY A 140 2.32 12.06 12.32
N SER A 141 3.59 12.47 12.46
CA SER A 141 4.70 11.79 11.81
C SER A 141 5.07 10.49 12.54
N VAL A 142 5.86 9.64 11.88
CA VAL A 142 6.36 8.40 12.50
C VAL A 142 7.20 8.70 13.75
N GLU A 143 7.98 9.78 13.77
CA GLU A 143 8.75 10.21 14.93
C GLU A 143 7.85 10.53 16.14
N GLU A 144 6.69 11.18 15.94
CA GLU A 144 5.72 11.40 17.01
C GLU A 144 5.15 10.06 17.53
N ARG A 145 4.82 9.13 16.63
CA ARG A 145 4.34 7.79 17.02
C ARG A 145 5.37 6.93 17.76
N ILE A 146 6.67 7.16 17.53
CA ILE A 146 7.76 6.45 18.22
C ILE A 146 8.03 7.05 19.60
N VAL A 147 7.92 8.38 19.75
CA VAL A 147 8.23 9.10 21.00
C VAL A 147 7.06 9.10 21.99
N GLU A 148 5.81 9.10 21.54
CA GLU A 148 4.61 9.15 22.41
C GLU A 148 4.14 7.79 22.96
N ARG A 149 5.02 6.77 22.97
CA ARG A 149 4.72 5.42 23.46
C ARG A 149 4.92 5.27 24.97
#